data_AF-A0AAE0AQJ6-F1
#
_entry.id   AF-A0AAE0AQJ6-F1
#
_cell.length_a   1.000
_cell.length_b   1.000
_cell.length_c   1.000
_cell.angle_alpha   90.00
_cell.angle_beta   90.00
_cell.angle_gamma   90.00
#
_symmetry.space_group_name_H-M   'P 1'
#
loop_
_entity.id
_entity.type
_entity.pdbx_description
1 polymer ?
#
loop_
_entity_poly.entity_id
_entity_poly.type
_entity_poly.pdbx_seq_one_letter_code
_entity_poly.pdbx_strand_id
1 'polypeptide(L)'
;LGLEHQINNSQKRADEIIDSAGKKSKNPNFETWINNDGLLMSWLLGNVKEEVLSMIFGGDTSYSIWNNLQEQLLPNRLTPRKMKLS
;
A
#
# COMPACT_ATOMS: atom_id res chain seq x y z
N LEU A 1 -17.16 2.74 -4.93
CA LEU A 1 -15.74 2.97 -5.27
C LEU A 1 -15.16 3.91 -4.21
N GLY A 2 -14.58 3.39 -3.13
CA GLY A 2 -14.19 4.24 -1.98
C GLY A 2 -12.88 3.82 -1.31
N LEU A 3 -12.75 2.54 -0.94
CA LEU A 3 -11.61 2.07 -0.16
C LEU A 3 -10.43 1.57 -1.02
N GLU A 4 -10.69 0.80 -2.08
CA GLU A 4 -9.59 0.31 -2.96
C GLU A 4 -8.78 1.46 -3.58
N HIS A 5 -9.44 2.55 -3.97
CA HIS A 5 -8.76 3.73 -4.50
C HIS A 5 -7.91 4.45 -3.44
N GLN A 6 -8.38 4.51 -2.19
CA GLN A 6 -7.62 5.10 -1.09
C GLN A 6 -6.42 4.24 -0.69
N ILE A 7 -6.59 2.92 -0.69
CA ILE A 7 -5.50 1.97 -0.45
C ILE A 7 -4.47 2.02 -1.57
N ASN A 8 -4.86 2.04 -2.85
CA ASN A 8 -3.90 2.19 -3.95
C ASN A 8 -3.13 3.51 -3.90
N ASN A 9 -3.77 4.59 -3.44
CA ASN A 9 -3.13 5.88 -3.23
C ASN A 9 -2.26 5.96 -1.96
N SER A 10 -2.31 4.94 -1.10
CA SER A 10 -1.47 4.81 0.09
C SER A 10 -0.09 4.19 -0.20
N GLN A 11 0.25 3.94 -1.48
CA GLN A 11 1.59 3.55 -1.87
C GLN A 11 2.64 4.53 -1.29
N LYS A 12 3.73 3.97 -0.74
CA LYS A 12 4.78 4.72 -0.03
C LYS A 12 5.25 5.93 -0.83
N ARG A 13 5.11 7.12 -0.24
CA ARG A 13 5.62 8.37 -0.83
C ARG A 13 7.01 8.67 -0.28
N ALA A 14 7.85 9.29 -1.11
CA ALA A 14 9.13 9.81 -0.65
C ALA A 14 8.91 11.03 0.25
N ASP A 15 9.72 11.15 1.29
CA ASP A 15 9.80 12.29 2.20
C ASP A 15 10.48 13.50 1.55
N GLU A 16 11.32 13.26 0.55
CA GLU A 16 11.95 14.27 -0.29
C GLU A 16 11.53 14.14 -1.77
N ILE A 17 11.44 15.28 -2.46
CA ILE A 17 11.27 15.36 -3.91
C ILE A 17 12.44 16.12 -4.53
N ILE A 18 12.81 15.72 -5.74
CA ILE A 18 13.81 16.41 -6.57
C ILE A 18 13.05 17.23 -7.61
N ASP A 19 13.28 18.53 -7.64
CA ASP A 19 12.67 19.40 -8.66
C ASP A 19 13.35 19.21 -10.03
N SER A 20 12.80 19.85 -11.07
CA SER A 20 13.35 19.82 -12.42
C SER A 20 14.75 20.44 -12.55
N ALA A 21 15.23 21.16 -11.53
CA ALA A 21 16.57 21.71 -11.43
C ALA A 21 17.54 20.81 -10.62
N GLY A 22 17.08 19.64 -10.16
CA GLY A 22 17.89 18.71 -9.38
C GLY A 22 17.99 19.06 -7.88
N LYS A 23 17.24 20.05 -7.40
CA LYS A 23 17.26 20.45 -5.99
C LYS A 23 16.33 19.57 -5.17
N LYS A 24 16.85 19.06 -4.06
CA LYS A 24 16.07 18.33 -3.05
C LYS A 24 15.24 19.27 -2.19
N SER A 25 13.98 18.96 -2.01
CA SER A 25 13.06 19.66 -1.11
C SER A 25 12.13 18.68 -0.42
N LYS A 26 11.56 19.08 0.73
CA LYS A 26 10.58 18.25 1.44
C LYS A 26 9.35 18.03 0.58
N ASN A 27 8.82 16.81 0.57
CA ASN A 27 7.55 16.52 -0.06
C ASN A 27 6.40 17.10 0.78
N PRO A 28 5.67 18.12 0.29
CA PRO A 28 4.60 18.74 1.06
C PRO A 28 3.42 17.77 1.31
N ASN A 29 3.33 16.69 0.55
CA ASN A 29 2.26 15.71 0.68
C ASN A 29 2.62 14.51 1.56
N PHE A 30 3.86 14.43 2.05
CA PHE A 30 4.32 13.26 2.82
C PHE A 30 3.63 13.16 4.18
N GLU A 31 3.48 14.27 4.91
CA GLU A 31 2.78 14.29 6.21
C GLU A 31 1.30 13.90 6.08
N THR A 32 0.61 14.42 5.07
CA THR A 32 -0.78 14.03 4.81
C THR A 32 -0.88 12.55 4.43
N TRP A 33 0.09 12.05 3.64
CA TRP A 33 0.13 10.64 3.27
C TRP A 33 0.36 9.73 4.48
N ILE A 34 1.37 10.00 5.32
CA ILE A 34 1.71 9.13 6.46
C ILE A 34 0.57 9.07 7.49
N ASN A 35 -0.14 10.19 7.70
CA ASN A 35 -1.31 10.22 8.58
C ASN A 35 -2.46 9.37 8.01
N ASN A 36 -2.76 9.49 6.72
CA ASN A 36 -3.82 8.73 6.08
C ASN A 36 -3.48 7.23 6.01
N ASP A 37 -2.23 6.90 5.70
CA ASP A 37 -1.74 5.52 5.65
C ASP A 37 -1.83 4.86 7.04
N GLY A 38 -1.39 5.55 8.10
CA GLY A 38 -1.50 5.07 9.48
C GLY A 38 -2.94 4.85 9.94
N LEU A 39 -3.86 5.74 9.55
CA LEU A 39 -5.30 5.57 9.82
C LEU A 39 -5.88 4.34 9.11
N LEU A 40 -5.54 4.15 7.83
CA LEU A 40 -5.98 2.98 7.06
C LEU A 40 -5.37 1.69 7.60
N MET A 41 -4.10 1.69 8.00
CA MET A 41 -3.46 0.55 8.66
C MET A 41 -4.17 0.21 9.97
N SER A 42 -4.44 1.22 10.82
CA SER A 42 -5.14 1.01 12.10
C SER A 42 -6.55 0.45 11.88
N TRP A 43 -7.26 0.96 10.87
CA TRP A 43 -8.57 0.45 10.48
C TRP A 43 -8.49 -0.99 9.97
N LEU A 44 -7.54 -1.31 9.08
CA LEU A 44 -7.32 -2.67 8.58
C LEU A 44 -7.02 -3.64 9.72
N LEU A 45 -6.07 -3.30 10.59
CA LEU A 45 -5.66 -4.12 11.73
C LEU A 45 -6.80 -4.31 12.74
N GLY A 46 -7.65 -3.31 12.95
CA GLY A 46 -8.81 -3.42 13.83
C GLY A 46 -9.96 -4.27 13.28
N ASN A 47 -9.99 -4.54 11.98
CA ASN A 47 -11.06 -5.30 11.31
C ASN A 47 -10.64 -6.71 10.88
N VAL A 48 -9.34 -7.02 10.89
CA VAL A 48 -8.86 -8.38 10.60
C VAL A 48 -8.93 -9.28 11.84
N LYS A 49 -9.23 -10.56 11.62
CA LYS A 49 -9.20 -11.57 12.69
C LYS A 49 -7.77 -11.96 13.01
N GLU A 50 -7.54 -12.42 14.24
CA GLU A 50 -6.22 -12.86 14.71
C GLU A 50 -5.60 -13.93 13.82
N GLU A 51 -6.42 -14.82 13.27
CA GLU A 51 -6.06 -15.87 12.30
C GLU A 51 -5.40 -15.33 11.01
N VAL A 52 -5.67 -14.06 10.67
CA VAL A 52 -5.20 -13.38 9.47
C VAL A 52 -4.08 -12.38 9.79
N LEU A 53 -3.80 -12.09 11.07
CA LEU A 53 -2.72 -11.16 11.47
C LEU A 53 -1.34 -11.64 11.03
N SER A 54 -1.11 -12.96 11.00
CA SER A 54 0.14 -13.56 10.51
C SER A 54 0.39 -13.25 9.03
N MET A 55 -0.68 -13.07 8.25
CA MET A 55 -0.62 -12.74 6.81
C MET A 55 -0.22 -11.28 6.56
N ILE A 56 -0.37 -10.43 7.58
CA ILE A 56 -0.15 -8.98 7.54
C ILE A 56 1.24 -8.61 8.07
N PHE A 57 1.92 -9.56 8.72
CA PHE A 57 3.21 -9.34 9.37
C PHE A 57 4.27 -8.86 8.36
N GLY A 58 4.90 -7.72 8.64
CA GLY A 58 5.91 -7.10 7.78
C GLY A 58 5.38 -6.13 6.72
N GLY A 59 4.08 -5.83 6.70
CA GLY A 59 3.54 -4.76 5.87
C GLY A 59 3.76 -3.39 6.50
N ASP A 60 4.61 -2.56 5.89
CA ASP A 60 4.97 -1.22 6.38
C ASP A 60 3.97 -0.11 6.00
N THR A 61 3.01 -0.42 5.13
CA THR A 61 1.96 0.51 4.67
C THR A 61 0.62 -0.19 4.51
N SER A 62 -0.50 0.54 4.56
CA SER A 62 -1.83 -0.03 4.33
C SER A 62 -1.96 -0.66 2.93
N TYR A 63 -1.28 -0.11 1.93
CA TYR A 63 -1.13 -0.72 0.60
C TYR A 63 -0.46 -2.10 0.65
N SER A 64 0.67 -2.22 1.34
CA SER A 64 1.39 -3.49 1.43
C SER A 64 0.60 -4.56 2.18
N ILE A 65 -0.04 -4.17 3.28
CA ILE A 65 -0.93 -5.03 4.07
C ILE A 65 -2.07 -5.54 3.19
N TRP A 66 -2.75 -4.65 2.48
CA TRP A 66 -3.87 -5.01 1.62
C TRP A 66 -3.47 -5.96 0.49
N ASN A 67 -2.33 -5.72 -0.16
CA ASN A 67 -1.84 -6.61 -1.22
C ASN A 67 -1.48 -7.99 -0.68
N ASN A 68 -0.79 -8.08 0.47
CA ASN A 68 -0.47 -9.35 1.10
C ASN A 68 -1.73 -10.15 1.46
N LEU A 69 -2.75 -9.48 2.00
CA LEU A 69 -4.06 -10.07 2.27
C LEU A 69 -4.72 -10.59 0.99
N GLN A 70 -4.70 -9.78 -0.07
CA GLN A 70 -5.29 -10.15 -1.35
C GLN A 70 -4.57 -11.35 -1.98
N GLU A 71 -3.24 -11.40 -1.94
CA GLU A 71 -2.46 -12.51 -2.49
C GLU A 71 -2.74 -13.83 -1.74
N GLN A 72 -2.85 -13.78 -0.41
CA GLN A 72 -3.05 -14.98 0.41
C GLN A 72 -4.50 -15.46 0.41
N LEU A 73 -5.48 -14.55 0.41
CA LEU A 73 -6.91 -14.90 0.48
C LEU A 73 -7.57 -15.05 -0.89
N LEU A 74 -7.03 -14.40 -1.93
CA LEU A 74 -7.60 -14.39 -3.29
C LEU A 74 -6.54 -14.76 -4.35
N PRO A 75 -5.93 -15.96 -4.26
CA PRO A 75 -4.79 -16.35 -5.11
C PRO A 75 -5.11 -16.38 -6.62
N ASN A 76 -6.40 -16.46 -6.99
CA ASN A 76 -6.84 -16.53 -8.38
C ASN A 76 -6.93 -15.17 -9.10
N ARG A 77 -6.59 -14.05 -8.45
CA ARG A 77 -6.55 -12.73 -9.11
C ARG A 77 -5.24 -12.46 -9.86
N LEU A 78 -4.21 -13.30 -9.71
CA LEU A 78 -2.92 -13.17 -10.39
C LEU A 78 -2.59 -14.41 -11.22
N THR A 79 -3.29 -14.58 -12.34
CA THR A 79 -2.54 -14.94 -13.54
C THR A 79 -2.46 -13.69 -14.42
N PRO A 80 -1.42 -12.85 -14.27
CA PRO A 80 -0.94 -12.16 -15.46
C PRO A 80 -0.57 -13.29 -16.41
N ARG A 81 -1.39 -13.50 -17.46
CA ARG A 81 -1.05 -14.32 -18.62
C ARG A 81 0.39 -13.98 -18.94
N LYS A 82 1.33 -14.87 -18.61
CA LYS A 82 2.72 -14.72 -19.04
C LYS A 82 2.61 -14.60 -20.55
N MET A 83 2.72 -13.38 -21.08
CA MET A 83 3.02 -13.19 -22.48
C MET A 83 4.40 -13.80 -22.65
N LYS A 84 4.40 -15.10 -22.94
CA LYS A 84 5.51 -15.72 -23.63
C LYS A 84 5.62 -14.95 -24.94
N LEU A 85 6.53 -13.99 -24.98
CA LEU A 85 7.10 -13.50 -26.22
C LEU A 85 7.86 -14.70 -26.79
N SER A 86 7.22 -15.39 -27.73
CA SER A 86 7.85 -16.30 -28.68
C SER A 86 8.36 -15.51 -29.88
#